data_AF-A0A7Y2N001-F1
#
_entry.id   AF-A0A7Y2N001-F1
#
_cell.length_a   1.000
_cell.length_b   1.000
_cell.length_c   1.000
_cell.angle_alpha   90.00
_cell.angle_beta   90.00
_cell.angle_gamma   90.00
#
_symmetry.space_group_name_H-M   'P 1'
#
loop_
_entity.id
_entity.type
_entity.pdbx_description
1 polymer ?
#
loop_
_entity_poly.entity_id
_entity_poly.type
_entity_poly.pdbx_seq_one_letter_code
_entity_poly.pdbx_strand_id
1 'polypeptide(L)' 'MPIEFDDATRQRILTSLERFAKEHLDAEIGLLQSELLFDFVLKLIGPSVYNQAVSDAGAYLQGKLLDLESDLHQTVEFGV' A
#
# COMPACT_ATOMS: atom_id res chain seq x y z
N MET A 1 -5.63 1.91 -11.63
CA MET A 1 -5.26 0.52 -11.94
C MET A 1 -5.97 -0.42 -10.97
N PRO A 2 -6.45 -1.59 -11.41
CA PRO A 2 -6.96 -2.60 -10.48
C PRO A 2 -5.80 -3.11 -9.62
N ILE A 3 -6.03 -3.26 -8.31
CA ILE A 3 -5.09 -3.94 -7.43
C ILE A 3 -5.35 -5.43 -7.57
N GLU A 4 -4.36 -6.16 -8.06
CA GLU A 4 -4.44 -7.61 -8.26
C GLU A 4 -3.44 -8.31 -7.35
N PHE A 5 -3.85 -9.46 -6.83
CA PHE A 5 -3.05 -10.31 -5.95
C PHE A 5 -2.90 -11.68 -6.59
N ASP A 6 -1.76 -12.33 -6.36
CA ASP A 6 -1.60 -13.74 -6.69
C ASP A 6 -2.55 -14.62 -5.84
N ASP A 7 -2.86 -15.82 -6.35
CA ASP A 7 -3.83 -16.73 -5.73
C ASP A 7 -3.46 -17.10 -4.28
N ALA A 8 -2.17 -17.28 -3.98
CA ALA A 8 -1.71 -17.64 -2.65
C ALA A 8 -1.92 -16.49 -1.66
N THR A 9 -1.64 -15.26 -2.09
CA THR A 9 -1.89 -14.05 -1.32
C THR A 9 -3.38 -13.83 -1.12
N ARG A 10 -4.20 -14.00 -2.17
CA ARG A 10 -5.66 -13.90 -2.06
C ARG A 10 -6.20 -14.92 -1.05
N GLN A 11 -5.81 -16.18 -1.14
CA GLN A 11 -6.26 -17.22 -0.20
C GLN A 11 -5.89 -16.90 1.25
N ARG A 12 -4.67 -16.42 1.50
CA ARG A 12 -4.24 -15.99 2.85
C ARG A 12 -5.11 -14.86 3.40
N ILE A 13 -5.47 -13.89 2.57
CA ILE A 13 -6.33 -12.78 2.96
C ILE A 13 -7.72 -13.30 3.33
N LEU A 14 -8.33 -14.14 2.48
CA LEU A 14 -9.66 -14.70 2.74
C LEU A 14 -9.71 -15.49 4.05
N THR A 15 -8.74 -16.38 4.29
CA THR A 15 -8.64 -17.11 5.56
C THR A 15 -8.42 -16.19 6.76
N SER A 16 -7.75 -15.05 6.58
CA SER A 16 -7.56 -14.07 7.65
C SER A 16 -8.85 -13.31 7.95
N LEU A 17 -9.66 -13.01 6.92
CA LEU A 17 -10.97 -12.39 7.08
C LEU A 17 -11.96 -13.31 7.80
N GLU A 18 -12.00 -14.60 7.45
CA GLU A 18 -12.82 -15.59 8.17
C GLU A 18 -12.47 -15.64 9.66
N ARG A 19 -11.18 -15.67 9.96
CA ARG A 19 -10.68 -15.67 11.35
C ARG A 19 -11.05 -14.39 12.08
N PHE A 20 -10.83 -13.23 11.47
CA PHE A 20 -11.16 -11.94 12.05
C PHE A 20 -12.66 -11.83 12.37
N ALA A 21 -13.52 -12.24 11.44
CA ALA A 21 -14.97 -12.23 11.63
C ALA A 21 -15.40 -13.13 12.79
N LYS A 22 -14.81 -14.33 12.88
CA LYS A 22 -15.09 -15.25 13.99
C LYS A 22 -14.62 -14.70 15.34
N GLU A 23 -13.41 -14.16 15.41
CA GLU A 23 -12.79 -13.71 16.66
C GLU A 23 -13.37 -12.39 17.18
N HIS A 24 -13.76 -11.48 16.28
CA HIS A 24 -14.12 -10.11 16.67
C HIS A 24 -15.58 -9.75 16.42
N LEU A 25 -16.28 -10.47 15.54
CA LEU A 25 -17.66 -10.14 15.15
C LEU A 25 -18.66 -11.23 15.54
N ASP A 26 -18.20 -12.31 16.20
CA ASP A 26 -18.99 -13.51 16.52
C ASP A 26 -19.74 -14.06 15.29
N ALA A 27 -19.11 -13.92 14.11
CA ALA A 27 -19.70 -14.25 12.83
C ALA A 27 -18.86 -15.34 12.13
N GLU A 28 -19.45 -16.51 11.94
CA GLU A 28 -18.86 -17.56 11.10
C GLU A 28 -19.22 -17.31 9.63
N ILE A 29 -18.26 -16.78 8.89
CA ILE A 29 -18.38 -16.54 7.45
C ILE A 29 -17.57 -17.59 6.68
N GLY A 30 -18.10 -18.04 5.53
CA GLY A 30 -17.41 -18.95 4.63
C GLY A 30 -16.68 -18.21 3.49
N LEU A 31 -16.04 -18.98 2.62
CA LEU A 31 -15.23 -18.47 1.51
C LEU A 31 -15.95 -17.42 0.65
N LEU A 32 -17.19 -17.69 0.25
CA LEU A 32 -17.95 -16.78 -0.61
C LEU A 32 -18.21 -15.43 0.07
N GLN A 33 -18.60 -15.45 1.35
CA GLN A 33 -18.82 -14.23 2.13
C GLN A 33 -17.51 -13.45 2.32
N SER A 34 -16.41 -14.16 2.55
CA SER A 34 -15.07 -13.56 2.65
C SER A 34 -14.63 -12.92 1.33
N GLU A 35 -14.91 -13.54 0.19
CA GLU A 35 -14.63 -12.96 -1.13
C GLU A 35 -15.44 -11.69 -1.37
N LEU A 36 -16.73 -11.71 -1.05
CA LEU A 36 -17.59 -10.54 -1.18
C LEU A 36 -17.11 -9.38 -0.29
N LEU A 37 -16.75 -9.68 0.96
CA LEU A 37 -16.23 -8.68 1.90
C LEU A 37 -14.89 -8.13 1.41
N PHE A 38 -13.98 -9.00 0.97
CA PHE A 38 -12.70 -8.62 0.42
C PHE A 38 -12.86 -7.70 -0.79
N ASP A 39 -13.68 -8.09 -1.76
CA ASP A 39 -13.91 -7.32 -2.98
C ASP A 39 -14.56 -5.97 -2.67
N PHE A 40 -15.49 -5.91 -1.71
CA PHE A 40 -16.10 -4.66 -1.25
C PHE A 40 -15.05 -3.72 -0.64
N VAL A 41 -14.26 -4.21 0.32
CA VAL A 41 -13.23 -3.40 0.99
C VAL A 41 -12.19 -2.94 -0.01
N LEU A 42 -11.70 -3.82 -0.89
CA LEU A 42 -10.70 -3.48 -1.89
C LEU A 42 -11.20 -2.40 -2.86
N LYS A 43 -12.46 -2.46 -3.29
CA LYS A 43 -13.09 -1.41 -4.11
C LYS A 43 -13.24 -0.10 -3.34
N LEU A 44 -13.53 -0.16 -2.04
CA LEU A 44 -13.74 1.01 -1.20
C LEU A 44 -12.45 1.80 -0.95
N ILE A 45 -11.36 1.12 -0.57
CA ILE A 45 -10.12 1.79 -0.11
C ILE A 45 -8.96 1.67 -1.09
N GLY A 46 -8.98 0.69 -1.99
CA GLY A 46 -7.86 0.39 -2.89
C GLY A 46 -7.34 1.60 -3.67
N PRO A 47 -8.20 2.37 -4.37
CA PRO A 47 -7.74 3.55 -5.12
C PRO A 47 -7.07 4.61 -4.24
N SER A 48 -7.64 4.89 -3.07
CA SER A 48 -7.09 5.89 -2.14
C SER A 48 -5.74 5.46 -1.57
N VAL A 49 -5.62 4.19 -1.16
CA VAL A 49 -4.35 3.62 -0.67
C VAL A 49 -3.29 3.64 -1.76
N TYR A 50 -3.64 3.23 -2.99
CA TYR A 50 -2.72 3.22 -4.12
C TYR A 50 -2.19 4.64 -4.44
N ASN A 51 -3.10 5.62 -4.51
CA ASN A 51 -2.73 7.00 -4.81
C ASN A 51 -1.82 7.60 -3.72
N GLN A 52 -2.14 7.35 -2.45
CA GLN A 52 -1.30 7.81 -1.35
C GLN A 52 0.09 7.17 -1.41
N ALA A 53 0.17 5.86 -1.65
CA ALA A 53 1.45 5.16 -1.76
C ALA A 53 2.33 5.71 -2.90
N VAL A 54 1.73 6.03 -4.06
CA VAL A 54 2.46 6.66 -5.18
C VAL A 54 2.92 8.07 -4.81
N SER A 55 2.06 8.86 -4.15
CA SER A 55 2.42 10.20 -3.69
C SER A 55 3.58 10.18 -2.70
N ASP A 56 3.55 9.27 -1.73
CA ASP A 56 4.57 9.11 -0.70
C ASP A 56 5.92 8.69 -1.32
N ALA A 57 5.89 7.75 -2.26
CA ALA A 57 7.08 7.33 -3.00
C ALA A 57 7.67 8.49 -3.81
N GLY A 58 6.81 9.29 -4.47
CA GLY A 58 7.23 10.48 -5.21
C GLY A 58 7.89 11.53 -4.31
N ALA A 59 7.27 11.85 -3.17
CA ALA A 59 7.80 12.80 -2.20
C ALA A 59 9.16 12.34 -1.64
N TYR A 60 9.31 11.05 -1.33
CA TYR A 60 10.56 10.49 -0.85
C TYR A 60 11.70 10.67 -1.87
N LEU A 61 11.46 10.32 -3.14
CA LEU A 61 12.45 10.46 -4.20
C LEU A 61 12.80 11.92 -4.49
N GLN A 62 11.81 12.82 -4.45
CA GLN A 62 12.04 14.25 -4.65
C GLN A 62 12.91 14.83 -3.54
N GLY A 63 12.68 14.43 -2.28
CA GLY A 63 13.54 14.82 -1.16
C GLY A 63 14.99 14.36 -1.37
N LYS A 64 15.19 13.10 -1.79
CA LYS A 64 16.53 12.57 -2.11
C LYS A 64 17.23 13.31 -3.24
N LEU A 65 16.48 13.77 -4.24
CA LEU A 65 17.03 14.57 -5.33
C LEU A 65 17.48 15.95 -4.85
N LEU A 66 16.65 16.63 -4.04
CA LEU A 66 16.99 17.93 -3.47
C LEU A 66 18.22 17.86 -2.54
N ASP A 67 18.33 16.77 -1.75
CA ASP A 67 19.52 16.49 -0.94
C ASP A 67 20.78 16.43 -1.83
N LEU A 68 20.71 15.69 -2.94
CA LEU A 68 21.83 15.53 -3.87
C LEU A 68 22.21 16.84 -4.58
N GLU A 69 21.22 17.65 -4.99
CA GLU A 69 21.47 18.97 -5.57
C GLU A 69 22.15 19.92 -4.58
N SER A 70 21.77 19.85 -3.30
CA SER A 70 22.39 20.64 -2.23
C SER A 70 23.86 20.25 -2.00
N ASP A 71 24.18 18.96 -2.04
CA ASP A 71 25.56 18.45 -1.91
C ASP A 71 26.44 18.91 -3.09
N LEU A 72 25.91 18.92 -4.32
CA LEU A 72 26.65 19.38 -5.50
C LEU A 72 26.94 20.88 -5.48
N HIS A 73 26.07 21.68 -4.87
CA HIS A 73 26.21 23.12 -4.75
C HIS A 73 27.05 23.58 -3.54
N GLN A 74 27.67 22.65 -2.79
CA GLN A 74 28.75 23.02 -1.88
C GLN A 74 29.89 23.62 -2.72
N THR A 75 29.99 24.95 -2.65
CA THR A 75 30.93 25.80 -3.37
C THR A 75 32.30 25.15 -3.45
N VAL A 76 32.73 24.80 -4.67
CA VAL A 76 34.15 24.57 -4.92
C VAL A 76 34.81 25.93 -4.78
N GLU A 77 35.43 26.20 -3.63
CA GLU A 77 36.36 27.32 -3.49
C GLU A 77 37.53 27.03 -4.41
N PHE A 78 37.45 27.49 -5.66
CA PHE A 78 38.64 27.65 -6.48
C PHE A 78 39.47 28.76 -5.82
N GLY A 79 40.44 28.33 -5.01
CA GLY A 79 41.38 29.22 -4.35
C GLY A 79 42.00 30.19 -5.35
N VAL A 80 41.84 31.48 -5.05
CA VAL A 80 42.67 32.56 -5.57
C VAL A 80 43.68 32.92 -4.49
#